data_AF-A0A969GS61-F1
#
_entry.id   AF-A0A969GS61-F1
#
_cell.length_a   1.000
_cell.length_b   1.000
_cell.length_c   1.000
_cell.angle_alpha   90.00
_cell.angle_beta   90.00
_cell.angle_gamma   90.00
#
_symmetry.space_group_name_H-M   'P 1'
#
loop_
_entity.id
_entity.type
_entity.pdbx_description
1 polymer ?
#
loop_
_entity_poly.entity_id
_entity_poly.type
_entity_poly.pdbx_seq_one_letter_code
_entity_poly.pdbx_strand_id
1 'polypeptide(L)'
;MVSTQYRCKNERRRTEVRKRRDVDGLPILNGIDYLEVAPDRTTIFVTFLHPIANLRLDNLRIERLDGAQRLEVAIESVSALGKRLTIGITPPPDRSPYRLKLVEALGSDALPAGFDSQLSQIEFRLEVPSISEFDCQAAAEPREQPPPVPVIDYLAKDYASFRQLMLDRLAVTMPLWKERSPADLGMALVELVSYTADSLSYFQDAIATEAYLGTARKRVSVRRHARLLHYAIHDGCNARTWVTLEVKQSIACLPPRASPFGF
;
A
#
# COMPACT_ATOMS: atom_id res chain seq x y z
N MET A 1 18.34 28.82 -24.69
CA MET A 1 19.27 28.35 -23.65
C MET A 1 18.44 27.99 -22.44
N VAL A 2 18.39 26.72 -22.05
CA VAL A 2 17.53 26.24 -20.97
C VAL A 2 18.37 26.20 -19.69
N SER A 3 18.10 27.10 -18.74
CA SER A 3 18.66 27.05 -17.39
C SER A 3 17.83 26.11 -16.52
N THR A 4 18.47 25.20 -15.78
CA THR A 4 17.78 24.30 -14.85
C THR A 4 17.36 25.10 -13.61
N GLN A 5 16.06 25.10 -13.29
CA GLN A 5 15.50 25.83 -12.15
C GLN A 5 15.20 24.88 -10.97
N TYR A 6 15.78 25.18 -9.81
CA TYR A 6 15.56 24.48 -8.56
C TYR A 6 14.68 25.32 -7.62
N ARG A 7 13.76 24.68 -6.90
CA ARG A 7 12.80 25.32 -5.99
C ARG A 7 12.74 24.59 -4.66
N CYS A 8 12.50 25.33 -3.58
CA CYS A 8 12.28 24.73 -2.27
C CYS A 8 10.94 23.96 -2.24
N LYS A 9 10.93 22.76 -1.65
CA LYS A 9 9.80 21.81 -1.68
C LYS A 9 8.55 22.27 -0.93
N ASN A 10 8.66 23.25 -0.02
CA ASN A 10 7.54 23.72 0.81
C ASN A 10 6.85 24.97 0.21
N GLU A 11 5.97 24.74 -0.77
CA GLU A 11 5.24 25.83 -1.46
C GLU A 11 4.35 26.67 -0.55
N ARG A 12 3.77 26.05 0.48
CA ARG A 12 2.93 26.75 1.47
C ARG A 12 3.75 27.79 2.22
N ARG A 13 4.95 27.44 2.71
CA ARG A 13 5.82 28.39 3.43
C ARG A 13 6.25 29.56 2.56
N ARG A 14 6.60 29.30 1.29
CA ARG A 14 6.93 30.36 0.31
C ARG A 14 5.79 31.37 0.15
N THR A 15 4.57 30.88 0.06
CA THR A 15 3.38 31.74 -0.08
C THR A 15 3.16 32.61 1.16
N GLU A 16 3.33 32.06 2.35
CA GLU A 16 3.21 32.79 3.62
C GLU A 16 4.26 33.89 3.76
N VAL A 17 5.55 33.56 3.54
CA VAL A 17 6.65 34.55 3.58
C VAL A 17 6.47 35.64 2.53
N ARG A 18 5.92 35.30 1.36
CA ARG A 18 5.63 36.26 0.29
C ARG A 18 4.49 37.22 0.65
N LYS A 19 3.50 36.80 1.43
CA LYS A 19 2.32 37.62 1.80
C LYS A 19 2.52 38.40 3.10
N ARG A 20 3.32 37.88 4.02
CA ARG A 20 3.51 38.48 5.35
C ARG A 20 4.23 39.83 5.23
N ARG A 21 3.62 40.87 5.81
CA ARG A 21 4.11 42.25 5.85
C ARG A 21 4.03 42.78 7.29
N ASP A 22 4.91 43.71 7.60
CA ASP A 22 4.92 44.45 8.85
C ASP A 22 3.88 45.58 8.81
N VAL A 23 3.70 46.28 9.93
CA VAL A 23 2.78 47.42 10.10
C VAL A 23 3.03 48.51 9.05
N ASP A 24 4.28 48.69 8.63
CA ASP A 24 4.69 49.66 7.60
C ASP A 24 4.59 49.12 6.15
N GLY A 25 4.01 47.93 5.95
CA GLY A 25 3.88 47.31 4.64
C GLY A 25 5.19 46.74 4.07
N LEU A 26 6.25 46.68 4.87
CA LEU A 26 7.54 46.08 4.52
C LEU A 26 7.54 44.56 4.76
N PRO A 27 8.31 43.77 3.99
CA PRO A 27 8.41 42.32 4.23
C PRO A 27 9.13 42.01 5.55
N ILE A 28 8.51 41.20 6.42
CA ILE A 28 9.09 40.81 7.72
C ILE A 28 10.23 39.79 7.56
N LEU A 29 10.08 38.86 6.61
CA LEU A 29 11.06 37.81 6.32
C LEU A 29 11.30 37.73 4.82
N ASN A 30 12.55 37.48 4.44
CA ASN A 30 12.97 37.15 3.08
C ASN A 30 13.37 35.67 2.98
N GLY A 31 13.51 35.17 1.76
CA GLY A 31 13.87 33.80 1.49
C GLY A 31 14.14 33.56 0.01
N ILE A 32 14.82 32.48 -0.29
CA ILE A 32 15.11 32.03 -1.65
C ILE A 32 13.80 31.56 -2.30
N ASP A 33 13.46 32.14 -3.44
CA ASP A 33 12.30 31.76 -4.24
C ASP A 33 12.66 30.57 -5.14
N TYR A 34 13.74 30.72 -5.90
CA TYR A 34 14.31 29.68 -6.76
C TYR A 34 15.78 29.97 -7.08
N LEU A 35 16.49 28.93 -7.52
CA LEU A 35 17.88 29.00 -7.97
C LEU A 35 17.96 28.48 -9.40
N GLU A 36 18.66 29.20 -10.27
CA GLU A 36 18.96 28.81 -11.65
C GLU A 36 20.47 28.64 -11.80
N VAL A 37 20.88 27.56 -12.47
CA VAL A 37 22.28 27.37 -12.86
C VAL A 37 22.43 27.79 -14.31
N ALA A 38 23.40 28.65 -14.60
CA ALA A 38 23.68 29.09 -15.96
C ALA A 38 24.37 27.98 -16.77
N PRO A 39 24.28 28.03 -18.11
CA PRO A 39 24.85 26.99 -18.98
C PRO A 39 26.38 26.86 -18.89
N ASP A 40 27.06 27.92 -18.45
CA ASP A 40 28.51 27.99 -18.27
C ASP A 40 29.01 27.18 -17.05
N ARG A 41 28.11 26.74 -16.15
CA ARG A 41 28.39 26.06 -14.87
C ARG A 41 29.23 26.87 -13.88
N THR A 42 29.60 28.09 -14.23
CA THR A 42 30.36 29.02 -13.40
C THR A 42 29.45 30.05 -12.75
N THR A 43 28.24 30.25 -13.28
CA THR A 43 27.32 31.27 -12.78
C THR A 43 26.05 30.66 -12.20
N ILE A 44 25.71 31.03 -10.97
CA ILE A 44 24.45 30.67 -10.30
C ILE A 44 23.63 31.93 -10.09
N PHE A 45 22.35 31.88 -10.44
CA PHE A 45 21.40 32.94 -10.18
C PHE A 45 20.40 32.52 -9.11
N VAL A 46 20.39 33.23 -7.99
CA VAL A 46 19.47 33.00 -6.88
C VAL A 46 18.47 34.14 -6.86
N THR A 47 17.18 33.81 -7.00
CA THR A 47 16.11 34.80 -6.93
C THR A 47 15.42 34.70 -5.58
N PHE A 48 15.23 35.85 -4.92
CA PHE A 48 14.62 35.97 -3.61
C PHE A 48 13.17 36.46 -3.72
N LEU A 49 12.37 36.19 -2.70
CA LEU A 49 10.97 36.61 -2.64
C LEU A 49 10.84 38.14 -2.63
N HIS A 50 11.70 38.81 -1.86
CA HIS A 50 11.75 40.26 -1.68
C HIS A 50 13.12 40.83 -2.06
N PRO A 51 13.21 42.14 -2.36
CA PRO A 51 14.48 42.78 -2.70
C PRO A 51 15.52 42.56 -1.60
N ILE A 52 16.74 42.28 -2.02
CA ILE A 52 17.86 41.99 -1.14
C ILE A 52 18.50 43.31 -0.74
N ALA A 53 18.69 43.53 0.55
CA ALA A 53 19.61 44.52 1.06
C ALA A 53 20.75 43.79 1.78
N ASN A 54 21.99 44.10 1.44
CA ASN A 54 23.18 43.76 2.23
C ASN A 54 23.68 42.30 2.24
N LEU A 55 23.38 41.45 1.25
CA LEU A 55 24.08 40.16 1.13
C LEU A 55 25.46 40.32 0.48
N ARG A 56 26.50 39.77 1.11
CA ARG A 56 27.89 39.74 0.64
C ARG A 56 28.39 38.30 0.47
N LEU A 57 29.61 38.15 -0.06
CA LEU A 57 30.31 36.86 -0.20
C LEU A 57 30.29 36.05 1.10
N ASP A 58 30.58 36.72 2.22
CA ASP A 58 30.66 36.09 3.55
C ASP A 58 29.34 35.49 4.04
N ASN A 59 28.22 35.83 3.38
CA ASN A 59 26.90 35.35 3.75
C ASN A 59 26.46 34.08 3.01
N LEU A 60 27.29 33.57 2.10
CA LEU A 60 26.94 32.46 1.23
C LEU A 60 27.87 31.29 1.49
N ARG A 61 27.30 30.09 1.61
CA ARG A 61 28.07 28.86 1.77
C ARG A 61 27.49 27.78 0.88
N ILE A 62 28.33 27.17 0.06
CA ILE A 62 27.95 26.07 -0.83
C ILE A 62 28.65 24.80 -0.33
N GLU A 63 27.87 23.86 0.17
CA GLU A 63 28.36 22.59 0.71
C GLU A 63 27.96 21.44 -0.22
N ARG A 64 28.89 20.52 -0.47
CA ARG A 64 28.57 19.23 -1.08
C ARG A 64 27.81 18.33 -0.09
N LEU A 65 26.75 17.66 -0.56
CA LEU A 65 25.93 16.76 0.27
C LEU A 65 26.45 15.31 0.28
N ASP A 66 27.18 14.90 -0.76
CA ASP A 66 27.69 13.53 -0.89
C ASP A 66 29.13 13.39 -0.37
N GLY A 67 29.33 12.48 0.58
CA GLY A 67 30.65 12.07 1.09
C GLY A 67 30.99 12.56 2.50
N ALA A 68 31.87 11.82 3.18
CA ALA A 68 32.30 12.07 4.56
C ALA A 68 33.14 13.37 4.74
N GLN A 69 33.51 14.03 3.64
CA GLN A 69 34.33 15.23 3.64
C GLN A 69 33.50 16.41 3.10
N ARG A 70 33.30 17.44 3.93
CA ARG A 70 32.68 18.71 3.52
C ARG A 70 33.62 19.42 2.56
N LEU A 71 33.35 19.30 1.26
CA LEU A 71 33.98 20.15 0.25
C LEU A 71 33.12 21.40 0.09
N GLU A 72 33.74 22.54 0.38
CA GLU A 72 33.16 23.87 0.15
C GLU A 72 33.55 24.34 -1.24
N VAL A 73 32.56 24.79 -2.01
CA VAL A 73 32.79 25.36 -3.34
C VAL A 73 33.20 26.82 -3.17
N ALA A 74 34.32 27.20 -3.78
CA ALA A 74 34.81 28.58 -3.73
C ALA A 74 33.86 29.51 -4.51
N ILE A 75 33.46 30.59 -3.85
CA ILE A 75 32.64 31.65 -4.44
C ILE A 75 33.58 32.81 -4.81
N GLU A 76 33.67 33.10 -6.11
CA GLU A 76 34.60 34.09 -6.65
C GLU A 76 34.00 35.50 -6.67
N SER A 77 32.70 35.61 -6.94
CA SER A 77 32.03 36.90 -7.02
C SER A 77 30.56 36.80 -6.64
N VAL A 78 30.04 37.87 -6.05
CA VAL A 78 28.61 38.01 -5.71
C VAL A 78 28.15 39.39 -6.11
N SER A 79 27.07 39.46 -6.88
CA SER A 79 26.43 40.69 -7.29
C SER A 79 24.92 40.62 -7.03
N ALA A 80 24.40 41.55 -6.24
CA ALA A 80 22.98 41.63 -5.92
C ALA A 80 22.33 42.78 -6.71
N LEU A 81 21.28 42.47 -7.46
CA LEU A 81 20.47 43.46 -8.17
C LEU A 81 18.98 43.20 -7.90
N GLY A 82 18.36 44.09 -7.13
CA GLY A 82 16.94 43.97 -6.76
C GLY A 82 16.67 42.67 -6.01
N LYS A 83 16.01 41.71 -6.67
CA LYS A 83 15.66 40.39 -6.10
C LYS A 83 16.60 39.26 -6.52
N ARG A 84 17.54 39.52 -7.44
CA ARG A 84 18.40 38.50 -8.03
C ARG A 84 19.83 38.66 -7.52
N LEU A 85 20.39 37.57 -7.05
CA LEU A 85 21.78 37.45 -6.63
C LEU A 85 22.50 36.59 -7.66
N THR A 86 23.53 37.14 -8.28
CA THR A 86 24.41 36.44 -9.21
C THR A 86 25.66 36.03 -8.47
N ILE A 87 25.98 34.74 -8.51
CA ILE A 87 27.10 34.14 -7.80
C ILE A 87 28.01 33.51 -8.85
N GLY A 88 29.26 33.97 -8.92
CA GLY A 88 30.33 33.31 -9.68
C GLY A 88 31.02 32.29 -8.79
N ILE A 89 31.16 31.06 -9.27
CA ILE A 89 31.79 29.96 -8.56
C ILE A 89 32.88 29.31 -9.40
N THR A 90 33.88 28.73 -8.73
CA THR A 90 34.78 27.79 -9.39
C THR A 90 34.06 26.45 -9.54
N PRO A 91 33.80 25.95 -10.77
CA PRO A 91 32.97 24.78 -10.99
C PRO A 91 33.68 23.52 -10.45
N PRO A 92 33.06 22.79 -9.51
CA PRO A 92 33.63 21.54 -9.02
C PRO A 92 33.58 20.46 -10.11
N PRO A 93 34.50 19.46 -10.07
CA PRO A 93 34.60 18.43 -11.10
C PRO A 93 33.51 17.34 -11.00
N ASP A 94 32.76 17.27 -9.89
CA ASP A 94 31.78 16.22 -9.61
C ASP A 94 30.33 16.63 -9.92
N ARG A 95 29.46 15.62 -10.06
CA ARG A 95 28.01 15.77 -10.33
C ARG A 95 27.16 15.61 -9.07
N SER A 96 27.78 15.80 -7.91
CA SER A 96 27.16 15.64 -6.61
C SER A 96 26.05 16.67 -6.39
N PRO A 97 25.06 16.40 -5.53
CA PRO A 97 24.14 17.41 -5.05
C PRO A 97 24.87 18.39 -4.11
N TYR A 98 24.64 19.68 -4.33
CA TYR A 98 25.15 20.76 -3.49
C TYR A 98 24.01 21.47 -2.80
N ARG A 99 24.31 22.10 -1.68
CA ARG A 99 23.37 22.93 -0.93
C ARG A 99 23.96 24.32 -0.76
N LEU A 100 23.27 25.32 -1.31
CA LEU A 100 23.51 26.72 -0.99
C LEU A 100 22.80 27.03 0.33
N LYS A 101 23.52 27.59 1.29
CA LYS A 101 23.02 28.09 2.57
C LYS A 101 23.37 29.56 2.73
N LEU A 102 22.43 30.31 3.32
CA LEU A 102 22.67 31.65 3.81
C LEU A 102 23.19 31.59 5.25
N VAL A 103 24.32 32.25 5.51
CA VAL A 103 24.98 32.31 6.82
C VAL A 103 25.26 33.76 7.21
N GLU A 104 25.26 34.06 8.51
CA GLU A 104 25.49 35.42 9.00
C GLU A 104 26.92 35.91 8.72
N ALA A 105 27.90 35.02 8.85
CA ALA A 105 29.31 35.28 8.57
C ALA A 105 30.02 33.99 8.17
N LEU A 106 31.16 34.12 7.49
CA LEU A 106 31.98 32.98 7.07
C LEU A 106 32.37 32.12 8.29
N GLY A 107 32.04 30.84 8.27
CA GLY A 107 32.30 29.89 9.37
C GLY A 107 31.25 29.85 10.48
N SER A 108 30.20 30.68 10.43
CA SER A 108 29.04 30.57 11.32
C SER A 108 27.92 29.77 10.65
N ASP A 109 27.21 28.93 11.43
CA ASP A 109 25.98 28.28 10.99
C ASP A 109 24.73 29.11 11.36
N ALA A 110 24.92 30.31 11.94
CA ALA A 110 23.83 31.21 12.28
C ALA A 110 23.19 31.82 11.02
N LEU A 111 21.87 31.99 11.08
CA LEU A 111 21.08 32.53 9.98
C LEU A 111 21.14 34.07 9.96
N PRO A 112 21.31 34.72 8.79
CA PRO A 112 21.22 36.16 8.68
C PRO A 112 19.88 36.70 9.18
N ALA A 113 19.91 37.84 9.88
CA ALA A 113 18.70 38.49 10.37
C ALA A 113 17.72 38.80 9.21
N GLY A 114 16.43 38.56 9.44
CA GLY A 114 15.39 38.82 8.45
C GLY A 114 15.21 37.73 7.38
N PHE A 115 15.87 36.57 7.50
CA PHE A 115 15.64 35.42 6.62
C PHE A 115 14.82 34.31 7.29
N ASP A 116 14.04 33.61 6.47
CA ASP A 116 13.28 32.43 6.90
C ASP A 116 14.16 31.19 6.97
N SER A 117 14.11 30.45 8.09
CA SER A 117 14.96 29.28 8.30
C SER A 117 14.74 28.17 7.27
N GLN A 118 13.53 27.98 6.74
CA GLN A 118 13.25 26.95 5.74
C GLN A 118 13.61 27.40 4.32
N LEU A 119 13.59 28.71 4.05
CA LEU A 119 13.90 29.30 2.74
C LEU A 119 15.31 29.90 2.66
N SER A 120 16.15 29.61 3.65
CA SER A 120 17.55 30.05 3.70
C SER A 120 18.53 29.09 3.04
N GLN A 121 18.04 27.92 2.62
CA GLN A 121 18.85 26.91 1.99
C GLN A 121 18.12 26.30 0.79
N ILE A 122 18.89 25.93 -0.24
CA ILE A 122 18.37 25.28 -1.43
C ILE A 122 19.39 24.25 -1.94
N GLU A 123 18.87 23.07 -2.26
CA GLU A 123 19.65 21.99 -2.85
C GLU A 123 19.56 22.10 -4.38
N PHE A 124 20.70 21.97 -5.05
CA PHE A 124 20.81 22.08 -6.50
C PHE A 124 21.92 21.17 -7.03
N ARG A 125 21.90 20.92 -8.34
CA ARG A 125 22.99 20.25 -9.05
C ARG A 125 23.50 21.14 -10.17
N LEU A 126 24.78 21.04 -10.47
CA LEU A 126 25.41 21.71 -11.63
C LEU A 126 25.20 20.86 -12.89
N GLU A 127 23.96 20.45 -13.14
CA GLU A 127 23.56 19.71 -14.33
C GLU A 127 23.08 20.69 -15.41
N VAL A 128 23.83 20.77 -16.51
CA VAL A 128 23.32 21.37 -17.76
C VAL A 128 22.50 20.29 -18.45
N PRO A 129 21.32 20.60 -19.00
CA PRO A 129 20.60 19.67 -19.85
C PRO A 129 21.45 19.41 -21.10
N SER A 130 22.32 18.40 -21.03
CA SER A 130 22.95 17.86 -22.23
C SER A 130 21.86 17.13 -22.98
N ILE A 131 21.49 17.65 -24.15
CA ILE A 131 20.73 16.91 -25.14
C ILE A 131 21.71 15.87 -25.71
N SER A 132 21.97 14.82 -24.94
CA SER A 132 22.62 13.62 -25.43
C SER A 132 21.48 12.65 -25.74
N GLU A 133 21.32 12.27 -27.01
CA GLU A 133 20.40 11.18 -27.43
C GLU A 133 20.83 9.81 -26.85
N PHE A 134 21.92 9.78 -26.09
CA PHE A 134 22.42 8.65 -25.32
C PHE A 134 22.36 8.96 -23.83
N ASP A 135 21.16 9.26 -23.31
CA ASP A 135 20.91 9.20 -21.88
C ASP A 135 20.89 7.73 -21.47
N CYS A 136 21.94 7.29 -20.77
CA CYS A 136 21.88 6.07 -20.00
C CYS A 136 20.73 6.24 -19.01
N GLN A 137 19.62 5.55 -19.28
CA GLN A 137 18.46 5.49 -18.41
C GLN A 137 18.96 5.28 -16.97
N ALA A 138 18.72 6.27 -16.10
CA ALA A 138 19.09 6.16 -14.70
C ALA A 138 18.57 4.82 -14.21
N ALA A 139 19.48 3.96 -13.70
CA ALA A 139 19.10 2.66 -13.19
C ALA A 139 17.97 2.91 -12.21
N ALA A 140 16.77 2.41 -12.54
CA ALA A 140 15.61 2.58 -11.70
C ALA A 140 16.05 2.15 -10.30
N GLU A 141 15.92 3.02 -9.31
CA GLU A 141 16.15 2.61 -7.93
C GLU A 141 15.37 1.31 -7.73
N PRO A 142 15.96 0.27 -7.11
CA PRO A 142 15.28 -1.00 -6.92
C PRO A 142 13.93 -0.70 -6.28
N ARG A 143 12.85 -0.82 -7.06
CA ARG A 143 11.51 -0.70 -6.51
C ARG A 143 11.42 -1.79 -5.49
N GLU A 144 11.22 -1.41 -4.23
CA GLU A 144 10.99 -2.35 -3.16
C GLU A 144 9.80 -3.21 -3.58
N GLN A 145 10.09 -4.46 -3.98
CA GLN A 145 9.06 -5.36 -4.47
C GLN A 145 8.19 -5.70 -3.26
N PRO A 146 6.86 -5.54 -3.35
CA PRO A 146 6.00 -5.98 -2.27
C PRO A 146 6.27 -7.46 -2.00
N PRO A 147 6.28 -7.87 -0.72
CA PRO A 147 6.55 -9.26 -0.38
C PRO A 147 5.57 -10.17 -1.13
N PRO A 148 6.02 -11.36 -1.57
CA PRO A 148 5.17 -12.28 -2.31
C PRO A 148 3.92 -12.60 -1.49
N VAL A 149 2.77 -12.54 -2.15
CA VAL A 149 1.49 -12.91 -1.53
C VAL A 149 1.53 -14.41 -1.23
N PRO A 150 1.18 -14.85 -0.01
CA PRO A 150 1.15 -16.26 0.31
C PRO A 150 0.13 -16.97 -0.58
N VAL A 151 0.53 -18.15 -1.09
CA VAL A 151 -0.34 -19.00 -1.89
C VAL A 151 -1.44 -19.53 -0.99
N ILE A 152 -2.69 -19.20 -1.31
CA ILE A 152 -3.85 -19.76 -0.61
C ILE A 152 -4.13 -21.13 -1.22
N ASP A 153 -3.92 -22.19 -0.45
CA ASP A 153 -4.35 -23.53 -0.84
C ASP A 153 -5.86 -23.67 -0.62
N TYR A 154 -6.62 -23.65 -1.72
CA TYR A 154 -8.08 -23.80 -1.70
C TYR A 154 -8.55 -25.23 -1.43
N LEU A 155 -7.64 -26.21 -1.44
CA LEU A 155 -7.92 -27.59 -1.08
C LEU A 155 -7.71 -27.86 0.41
N ALA A 156 -7.20 -26.88 1.16
CA ALA A 156 -7.06 -26.98 2.61
C ALA A 156 -8.44 -27.18 3.27
N LYS A 157 -8.60 -28.32 3.92
CA LYS A 157 -9.88 -28.81 4.46
C LYS A 157 -9.75 -29.48 5.82
N ASP A 158 -8.53 -29.67 6.31
CA ASP A 158 -8.24 -30.34 7.58
C ASP A 158 -7.44 -29.43 8.53
N TYR A 159 -7.36 -29.82 9.80
CA TYR A 159 -6.64 -29.06 10.83
C TYR A 159 -5.20 -28.72 10.43
N ALA A 160 -4.46 -29.69 9.89
CA ALA A 160 -3.04 -29.53 9.58
C ALA A 160 -2.83 -28.52 8.45
N SER A 161 -3.63 -28.60 7.39
CA SER A 161 -3.59 -27.68 6.24
C SER A 161 -4.05 -26.28 6.64
N PHE A 162 -5.10 -26.13 7.44
CA PHE A 162 -5.51 -24.80 7.94
C PHE A 162 -4.45 -24.15 8.83
N ARG A 163 -3.85 -24.92 9.74
CA ARG A 163 -2.76 -24.44 10.60
C ARG A 163 -1.59 -23.97 9.76
N GLN A 164 -1.16 -24.76 8.78
CA GLN A 164 -0.06 -24.40 7.89
C GLN A 164 -0.38 -23.12 7.10
N LEU A 165 -1.55 -23.02 6.49
CA LEU A 165 -1.97 -21.85 5.71
C LEU A 165 -1.94 -20.57 6.57
N MET A 166 -2.43 -20.63 7.81
CA MET A 166 -2.39 -19.49 8.74
C MET A 166 -0.96 -19.11 9.12
N LEU A 167 -0.08 -20.08 9.38
CA LEU A 167 1.32 -19.81 9.71
C LEU A 167 2.10 -19.23 8.52
N ASP A 168 1.84 -19.72 7.32
CA ASP A 168 2.44 -19.20 6.08
C ASP A 168 1.99 -17.76 5.83
N ARG A 169 0.71 -17.45 6.10
CA ARG A 169 0.19 -16.08 6.04
C ARG A 169 0.81 -15.17 7.09
N LEU A 170 0.99 -15.66 8.31
CA LEU A 170 1.62 -14.90 9.41
C LEU A 170 3.10 -14.64 9.15
N ALA A 171 3.81 -15.56 8.50
CA ALA A 171 5.22 -15.35 8.13
C ALA A 171 5.41 -14.14 7.19
N VAL A 172 4.44 -13.88 6.29
CA VAL A 172 4.47 -12.71 5.40
C VAL A 172 3.96 -11.44 6.09
N THR A 173 2.89 -11.55 6.88
CA THR A 173 2.22 -10.38 7.47
C THR A 173 2.94 -9.85 8.71
N MET A 174 3.61 -10.74 9.47
CA MET A 174 4.30 -10.43 10.72
C MET A 174 5.68 -11.12 10.76
N PRO A 175 6.63 -10.73 9.88
CA PRO A 175 7.91 -11.44 9.69
C PRO A 175 8.83 -11.44 10.92
N LEU A 176 8.60 -10.55 11.89
CA LEU A 176 9.34 -10.50 13.15
C LEU A 176 8.90 -11.59 14.14
N TRP A 177 7.67 -12.10 14.01
CA TRP A 177 7.16 -13.16 14.87
C TRP A 177 7.63 -14.53 14.34
N LYS A 178 8.61 -15.10 15.04
CA LYS A 178 9.25 -16.39 14.68
C LYS A 178 8.99 -17.50 15.69
N GLU A 179 8.14 -17.25 16.68
CA GLU A 179 7.87 -18.20 17.74
C GLU A 179 7.12 -19.44 17.19
N ARG A 180 7.55 -20.62 17.63
CA ARG A 180 6.99 -21.92 17.22
C ARG A 180 6.71 -22.83 18.41
N SER A 181 6.97 -22.35 19.62
CA SER A 181 6.67 -23.06 20.86
C SER A 181 5.17 -23.32 20.98
N PRO A 182 4.74 -24.56 21.31
CA PRO A 182 3.35 -24.85 21.63
C PRO A 182 2.82 -24.07 22.85
N ALA A 183 3.72 -23.56 23.71
CA ALA A 183 3.36 -22.76 24.87
C ALA A 183 3.13 -21.26 24.52
N ASP A 184 3.40 -20.86 23.28
CA ASP A 184 3.15 -19.49 22.83
C ASP A 184 1.65 -19.22 22.64
N LEU A 185 1.21 -18.04 23.06
CA LEU A 185 -0.19 -17.64 22.95
C LEU A 185 -0.63 -17.50 21.48
N GLY A 186 0.24 -16.97 20.62
CA GLY A 186 -0.03 -16.84 19.19
C GLY A 186 -0.22 -18.22 18.55
N MET A 187 0.61 -19.19 18.92
CA MET A 187 0.44 -20.56 18.48
C MET A 187 -0.87 -21.20 18.97
N ALA A 188 -1.20 -21.07 20.25
CA ALA A 188 -2.45 -21.61 20.81
C ALA A 188 -3.70 -21.03 20.10
N LEU A 189 -3.69 -19.75 19.74
CA LEU A 189 -4.77 -19.13 18.99
C LEU A 189 -4.89 -19.68 17.57
N VAL A 190 -3.77 -19.86 16.86
CA VAL A 190 -3.78 -20.47 15.52
C VAL A 190 -4.34 -21.88 15.58
N GLU A 191 -3.95 -22.67 16.58
CA GLU A 191 -4.43 -24.05 16.76
C GLU A 191 -5.93 -24.10 17.09
N LEU A 192 -6.42 -23.20 17.95
CA LEU A 192 -7.85 -23.10 18.25
C LEU A 192 -8.68 -22.75 17.00
N VAL A 193 -8.24 -21.77 16.22
CA VAL A 193 -8.94 -21.39 14.98
C VAL A 193 -8.87 -22.52 13.96
N SER A 194 -7.73 -23.20 13.83
CA SER A 194 -7.58 -24.35 12.92
C SER A 194 -8.52 -25.50 13.29
N TYR A 195 -8.70 -25.78 14.59
CA TYR A 195 -9.64 -26.79 15.07
C TYR A 195 -11.09 -26.46 14.70
N THR A 196 -11.49 -25.20 14.92
CA THR A 196 -12.86 -24.77 14.56
C THR A 196 -13.09 -24.76 13.05
N ALA A 197 -12.07 -24.39 12.27
CA ALA A 197 -12.13 -24.43 10.80
C ALA A 197 -12.30 -25.87 10.27
N ASP A 198 -11.57 -26.84 10.81
CA ASP A 198 -11.70 -28.27 10.46
C ASP A 198 -13.12 -28.79 10.74
N SER A 199 -13.66 -28.49 11.93
CA SER A 199 -15.04 -28.87 12.29
C SER A 199 -16.08 -28.26 11.33
N LEU A 200 -15.94 -26.97 11.02
CA LEU A 200 -16.83 -26.28 10.06
C LEU A 200 -16.69 -26.86 8.64
N SER A 201 -15.47 -27.17 8.22
CA SER A 201 -15.16 -27.79 6.93
C SER A 201 -15.88 -29.14 6.80
N TYR A 202 -15.80 -29.99 7.82
CA TYR A 202 -16.54 -31.25 7.87
C TYR A 202 -18.05 -31.05 7.74
N PHE A 203 -18.63 -30.08 8.45
CA PHE A 203 -20.07 -29.80 8.35
C PHE A 203 -20.47 -29.32 6.95
N GLN A 204 -19.65 -28.49 6.30
CA GLN A 204 -19.91 -28.05 4.93
C GLN A 204 -19.94 -29.21 3.96
N ASP A 205 -18.97 -30.13 4.04
CA ASP A 205 -18.89 -31.28 3.15
C ASP A 205 -20.06 -32.26 3.40
N ALA A 206 -20.45 -32.43 4.67
CA ALA A 206 -21.63 -33.23 5.03
C ALA A 206 -22.94 -32.64 4.47
N ILE A 207 -23.10 -31.32 4.52
CA ILE A 207 -24.28 -30.63 3.96
C ILE A 207 -24.24 -30.69 2.43
N ALA A 208 -23.09 -30.43 1.81
CA ALA A 208 -22.91 -30.47 0.36
C ALA A 208 -23.24 -31.85 -0.22
N THR A 209 -22.86 -32.92 0.49
CA THR A 209 -23.22 -34.30 0.13
C THR A 209 -24.74 -34.49 0.09
N GLU A 210 -25.48 -33.92 1.04
CA GLU A 210 -26.94 -34.05 1.14
C GLU A 210 -27.71 -33.06 0.22
N ALA A 211 -27.04 -32.06 -0.35
CA ALA A 211 -27.65 -30.99 -1.12
C ALA A 211 -28.21 -31.43 -2.48
N TYR A 212 -27.69 -32.51 -3.07
CA TYR A 212 -28.10 -33.00 -4.39
C TYR A 212 -28.62 -34.43 -4.33
N LEU A 213 -29.64 -34.73 -5.15
CA LEU A 213 -30.29 -36.05 -5.16
C LEU A 213 -29.30 -37.20 -5.45
N GLY A 214 -28.33 -36.98 -6.35
CA GLY A 214 -27.34 -37.98 -6.74
C GLY A 214 -26.25 -38.25 -5.71
N THR A 215 -26.03 -37.33 -4.76
CA THR A 215 -25.00 -37.46 -3.72
C THR A 215 -25.58 -37.71 -2.33
N ALA A 216 -26.87 -37.42 -2.12
CA ALA A 216 -27.51 -37.52 -0.82
C ALA A 216 -27.50 -38.96 -0.28
N ARG A 217 -27.05 -39.12 0.97
CA ARG A 217 -26.96 -40.44 1.62
C ARG A 217 -28.12 -40.68 2.58
N LYS A 218 -28.73 -39.62 3.13
CA LYS A 218 -29.87 -39.75 4.03
C LYS A 218 -31.17 -39.85 3.23
N ARG A 219 -31.95 -40.90 3.51
CA ARG A 219 -33.28 -41.11 2.89
C ARG A 219 -34.24 -39.94 3.10
N VAL A 220 -34.12 -39.22 4.22
CA VAL A 220 -34.92 -38.01 4.49
C VAL A 220 -34.57 -36.89 3.49
N SER A 221 -33.29 -36.68 3.18
CA SER A 221 -32.86 -35.69 2.18
C SER A 221 -33.38 -36.07 0.78
N VAL A 222 -33.19 -37.33 0.38
CA VAL A 222 -33.70 -37.85 -0.90
C VAL A 222 -35.21 -37.67 -1.03
N ARG A 223 -35.98 -37.96 0.04
CA ARG A 223 -37.43 -37.73 0.08
C ARG A 223 -37.80 -36.26 -0.07
N ARG A 224 -37.07 -35.34 0.57
CA ARG A 224 -37.30 -33.90 0.44
C ARG A 224 -37.03 -33.42 -0.99
N HIS A 225 -35.94 -33.89 -1.61
CA HIS A 225 -35.63 -33.60 -3.01
C HIS A 225 -36.68 -34.17 -3.97
N ALA A 226 -37.07 -35.43 -3.80
CA ALA A 226 -38.09 -36.08 -4.63
C ALA A 226 -39.46 -35.37 -4.58
N ARG A 227 -39.81 -34.79 -3.43
CA ARG A 227 -41.07 -34.04 -3.27
C ARG A 227 -41.12 -32.79 -4.17
N LEU A 228 -39.98 -32.18 -4.49
CA LEU A 228 -39.91 -31.05 -5.44
C LEU A 228 -40.28 -31.49 -6.87
N LEU A 229 -40.05 -32.76 -7.20
CA LEU A 229 -40.41 -33.37 -8.49
C LEU A 229 -41.82 -34.00 -8.46
N HIS A 230 -42.61 -33.71 -7.42
CA HIS A 230 -43.91 -34.35 -7.17
C HIS A 230 -43.84 -35.90 -7.06
N TYR A 231 -42.66 -36.44 -6.70
CA TYR A 231 -42.48 -37.88 -6.49
C TYR A 231 -42.54 -38.24 -5.00
N ALA A 232 -43.50 -39.10 -4.64
CA ALA A 232 -43.67 -39.59 -3.27
C ALA A 232 -42.91 -40.91 -3.06
N ILE A 233 -41.82 -40.85 -2.29
CA ILE A 233 -41.04 -42.06 -1.95
C ILE A 233 -41.81 -42.91 -0.94
N HIS A 234 -42.23 -44.11 -1.37
CA HIS A 234 -42.93 -45.09 -0.54
C HIS A 234 -42.04 -45.66 0.58
N ASP A 235 -42.65 -46.04 1.70
CA ASP A 235 -41.98 -46.71 2.85
C ASP A 235 -41.92 -48.24 2.71
N GLY A 236 -42.31 -48.76 1.56
CA GLY A 236 -42.47 -50.19 1.29
C GLY A 236 -43.95 -50.52 1.13
N CYS A 237 -44.23 -51.68 0.52
CA CYS A 237 -45.60 -52.16 0.36
C CYS A 237 -45.80 -53.46 1.16
N ASN A 238 -46.98 -53.61 1.77
CA ASN A 238 -47.37 -54.87 2.39
C ASN A 238 -47.49 -55.97 1.33
N ALA A 239 -47.16 -57.20 1.70
CA ALA A 239 -47.40 -58.37 0.85
C ALA A 239 -48.90 -58.48 0.55
N ARG A 240 -49.23 -58.71 -0.73
CA ARG A 240 -50.60 -58.93 -1.20
C ARG A 240 -50.60 -60.19 -2.03
N THR A 241 -51.56 -61.08 -1.77
CA THR A 241 -51.76 -62.30 -2.53
C THR A 241 -53.26 -62.58 -2.68
N TRP A 242 -53.61 -63.27 -3.76
CA TRP A 242 -54.96 -63.77 -3.95
C TRP A 242 -55.09 -65.13 -3.26
N VAL A 243 -56.18 -65.35 -2.53
CA VAL A 243 -56.44 -66.63 -1.85
C VAL A 243 -57.82 -67.12 -2.22
N THR A 244 -57.91 -68.40 -2.59
CA THR A 244 -59.17 -69.12 -2.77
C THR A 244 -59.41 -69.95 -1.51
N LEU A 245 -60.61 -69.84 -0.93
CA LEU A 245 -60.99 -70.55 0.29
C LEU A 245 -62.20 -71.42 -0.01
N GLU A 246 -62.10 -72.72 0.28
CA GLU A 246 -63.24 -73.63 0.28
C GLU A 246 -63.89 -73.63 1.66
N VAL A 247 -65.21 -73.42 1.72
CA VAL A 247 -65.96 -73.32 2.99
C VAL A 247 -67.09 -74.35 3.01
N LYS A 248 -67.23 -75.08 4.11
CA LYS A 248 -68.22 -76.18 4.25
C LYS A 248 -69.68 -75.73 4.44
N GLN A 249 -69.90 -74.50 4.91
CA GLN A 249 -71.25 -73.95 5.14
C GLN A 249 -71.42 -72.64 4.38
N SER A 250 -72.60 -72.47 3.78
CA SER A 250 -73.01 -71.23 3.12
C SER A 250 -73.15 -70.12 4.15
N ILE A 251 -72.33 -69.08 4.04
CA ILE A 251 -72.47 -67.88 4.87
C ILE A 251 -73.55 -67.01 4.21
N ALA A 252 -74.50 -66.50 5.01
CA ALA A 252 -75.56 -65.60 4.53
C ALA A 252 -74.97 -64.42 3.74
N CYS A 253 -75.61 -64.10 2.62
CA CYS A 253 -75.15 -63.05 1.71
C CYS A 253 -75.12 -61.70 2.45
N LEU A 254 -73.92 -61.23 2.78
CA LEU A 254 -73.76 -59.86 3.29
C LEU A 254 -74.08 -58.88 2.16
N PRO A 255 -74.84 -57.81 2.43
CA PRO A 255 -75.11 -56.80 1.42
C PRO A 255 -73.79 -56.22 0.88
N PRO A 256 -73.74 -55.88 -0.41
CA PRO A 256 -72.53 -55.32 -1.01
C PRO A 256 -72.10 -54.07 -0.22
N ARG A 257 -70.85 -54.08 0.22
CA ARG A 257 -70.27 -52.94 0.95
C ARG A 257 -70.18 -51.77 -0.02
N ALA A 258 -70.89 -50.68 0.24
CA ALA A 258 -70.78 -49.45 -0.53
C ALA A 258 -69.30 -49.01 -0.57
N SER A 259 -68.71 -48.94 -1.75
CA SER A 259 -67.32 -48.52 -1.93
C SER A 259 -67.18 -47.04 -1.55
N PRO A 260 -66.26 -46.66 -0.64
CA PRO A 260 -66.02 -45.26 -0.33
C PRO A 260 -65.13 -44.55 -1.37
N PHE A 261 -64.74 -45.23 -2.45
CA PHE A 261 -63.91 -44.67 -3.52
C PHE A 261 -64.67 -44.69 -4.84
N GLY A 262 -65.26 -43.55 -5.18
CA GLY A 262 -65.58 -43.22 -6.58
C GLY A 262 -64.28 -42.90 -7.30
N PHE A 263 -64.05 -43.57 -8.43
CA PHE A 263 -63.04 -43.19 -9.40
C PHE A 263 -63.39 -41.84 -10.04
#